data_AF-A0A182HL11-F1
#
_entry.id   AF-A0A182HL11-F1
#
_cell.length_a   1.000
_cell.length_b   1.000
_cell.length_c   1.000
_cell.angle_alpha   90.00
_cell.angle_beta   90.00
_cell.angle_gamma   90.00
#
_symmetry.space_group_name_H-M   'P 1'
#
loop_
_entity.id
_entity.type
_entity.pdbx_description
1 polymer ?
#
loop_
_entity_poly.entity_id
_entity_poly.type
_entity_poly.pdbx_seq_one_letter_code
_entity_poly.pdbx_strand_id
1 'polypeptide(L)'
;MDVSQLEHLMRNLAIKETRTNSLDLLESKLSDVNQDIYETMLCSESLFKFLAEADADQHTTASRIIYDKALEFFPNGSASVIDRFLERCLTHPKNSVKQFGLRGAAAMVYNSATITPNTVELIIQHCLPMKEVYVDTMLNVLVKCLPPIFTEPTVQNKLVSVLQFDETVRCRVYEVVCTVLEQHPAYMQIASPVLESALADLDKDDVLLQSSVLQILTQLLTTKEGFDYIEGIDLFRKVYVNIVSVKVTPFMRFVLPNALKFYASAALIQPSLFLQRHPATVDFIFDQITPEDPMLMAIAYDCLGMVGSTNEGKIFLSDNQKLKMEQFLKEFPGILHSTTDVYKVRFIECITCLMSGGGSESIDNRVTCITQEWYETMTESKDLEMVQTLFKNPFPDIKMASLKLLSAIVDHRWGQQFFQNTACFTEQLLSRRLDTLNVNVAQFKYDVIKKLSLCPTLEPFVTDALKQYVTAGAFHREAHVEVVIEGGQ
;
A
#
# COMPACT_ATOMS: atom_id res chain seq x y z
N MET A 1 -13.20 26.12 -37.19
CA MET A 1 -12.33 27.29 -36.92
C MET A 1 -11.26 27.34 -38.00
N ASP A 2 -10.89 28.52 -38.50
CA ASP A 2 -9.76 28.69 -39.45
C ASP A 2 -8.50 29.22 -38.76
N VAL A 3 -7.37 29.29 -39.47
CA VAL A 3 -6.07 29.75 -38.91
C VAL A 3 -6.14 31.19 -38.38
N SER A 4 -6.87 32.08 -39.05
CA SER A 4 -6.99 33.49 -38.61
C SER A 4 -7.77 33.61 -37.31
N GLN A 5 -8.85 32.84 -37.17
CA GLN A 5 -9.62 32.73 -35.94
C GLN A 5 -8.80 32.13 -34.80
N LEU A 6 -7.98 31.12 -35.09
CA LEU A 6 -7.06 30.53 -34.12
C LEU A 6 -6.03 31.56 -33.65
N GLU A 7 -5.38 32.30 -34.55
CA GLU A 7 -4.42 33.34 -34.17
C GLU A 7 -5.03 34.41 -33.27
N HIS A 8 -6.26 34.85 -33.58
CA HIS A 8 -6.96 35.82 -32.75
C HIS A 8 -7.25 35.26 -31.34
N LEU A 9 -7.73 34.01 -31.26
CA LEU A 9 -7.97 33.32 -30.00
C LEU A 9 -6.69 33.16 -29.17
N MET A 10 -5.58 32.77 -29.81
CA MET A 10 -4.27 32.62 -29.17
C MET A 10 -3.77 33.96 -28.60
N ARG A 11 -3.94 35.07 -29.32
CA ARG A 11 -3.60 36.41 -28.80
C ARG A 11 -4.45 36.79 -27.59
N ASN A 12 -5.74 36.45 -27.59
CA ASN A 12 -6.63 36.72 -26.47
C ASN A 12 -6.30 35.86 -25.23
N LEU A 13 -5.83 34.62 -25.40
CA LEU A 13 -5.30 33.81 -24.28
C LEU A 13 -4.09 34.47 -23.60
N ALA A 14 -3.27 35.19 -24.35
CA ALA A 14 -2.11 35.90 -23.79
C ALA A 14 -2.50 37.15 -22.98
N ILE A 15 -3.75 37.64 -23.08
CA ILE A 15 -4.27 38.81 -22.37
C ILE A 15 -5.05 38.35 -21.13
N LYS A 16 -4.64 38.80 -19.94
CA LYS A 16 -5.13 38.30 -18.65
C LYS A 16 -6.65 38.39 -18.51
N GLU A 17 -7.24 39.51 -18.91
CA GLU A 17 -8.67 39.81 -18.77
C GLU A 17 -9.55 38.90 -19.65
N THR A 18 -8.99 38.33 -20.71
CA THR A 18 -9.73 37.54 -21.70
C THR A 18 -9.49 36.04 -21.60
N ARG A 19 -8.64 35.57 -20.66
CA ARG A 19 -8.23 34.16 -20.55
C ARG A 19 -9.38 33.18 -20.40
N THR A 20 -10.23 33.39 -19.39
CA THR A 20 -11.32 32.46 -19.09
C THR A 20 -12.27 32.33 -20.27
N ASN A 21 -12.76 33.45 -20.79
CA ASN A 21 -13.64 33.46 -21.97
C ASN A 21 -12.96 32.84 -23.20
N SER A 22 -11.65 33.03 -23.36
CA SER A 22 -10.90 32.45 -24.48
C SER A 22 -10.68 30.95 -24.32
N LEU A 23 -10.57 30.42 -23.09
CA LEU A 23 -10.51 28.98 -22.81
C LEU A 23 -11.87 28.32 -23.10
N ASP A 24 -12.98 28.92 -22.66
CA ASP A 24 -14.33 28.39 -22.96
C ASP A 24 -14.60 28.39 -24.47
N LEU A 25 -14.17 29.45 -25.16
CA LEU A 25 -14.26 29.52 -26.60
C LEU A 25 -13.32 28.52 -27.29
N LEU A 26 -12.14 28.26 -26.72
CA LEU A 26 -11.21 27.25 -27.23
C LEU A 26 -11.82 25.85 -27.13
N GLU A 27 -12.41 25.51 -25.97
CA GLU A 27 -13.07 24.23 -25.75
C GLU A 27 -14.18 23.99 -26.77
N SER A 28 -15.10 24.95 -26.89
CA SER A 28 -16.23 24.84 -27.83
C SER A 28 -15.79 24.77 -29.28
N LYS A 29 -14.67 25.42 -29.66
CA LYS A 29 -14.18 25.42 -31.04
C LYS A 29 -13.32 24.21 -31.38
N LEU A 30 -12.61 23.62 -30.42
CA LEU A 30 -11.72 22.49 -30.68
C LEU A 30 -12.48 21.21 -31.04
N SER A 31 -13.77 21.09 -30.72
CA SER A 31 -14.59 19.94 -31.15
C SER A 31 -14.58 19.76 -32.67
N ASP A 32 -14.65 20.86 -33.42
CA ASP A 32 -14.87 20.86 -34.88
C ASP A 32 -13.60 21.24 -35.68
N VAL A 33 -12.44 21.18 -35.04
CA VAL A 33 -11.15 21.55 -35.64
C VAL A 33 -10.50 20.34 -36.32
N ASN A 34 -9.79 20.56 -37.42
CA ASN A 34 -8.97 19.52 -38.04
C ASN A 34 -7.57 19.45 -37.39
N GLN A 35 -6.87 18.36 -37.64
CA GLN A 35 -5.56 18.11 -37.03
C GLN A 35 -4.53 19.22 -37.36
N ASP A 36 -4.48 19.73 -38.60
CA ASP A 36 -3.50 20.76 -39.01
C ASP A 36 -3.60 22.06 -38.19
N ILE A 37 -4.83 22.51 -37.90
CA ILE A 37 -5.08 23.72 -37.13
C ILE A 37 -4.73 23.47 -35.64
N TYR A 38 -5.03 22.28 -35.13
CA TYR A 38 -4.62 21.87 -33.78
C TYR A 38 -3.08 21.85 -33.64
N GLU A 39 -2.37 21.29 -34.61
CA GLU A 39 -0.91 21.29 -34.63
C GLU A 39 -0.34 22.72 -34.67
N THR A 40 -0.94 23.60 -35.47
CA THR A 40 -0.58 25.03 -35.51
C THR A 40 -0.78 25.71 -34.16
N MET A 41 -1.84 25.37 -33.42
CA MET A 41 -2.10 25.89 -32.08
C MET A 41 -0.98 25.52 -31.10
N LEU A 42 -0.54 24.25 -31.11
CA LEU A 42 0.52 23.77 -30.22
C LEU A 42 1.86 24.50 -30.45
N CYS A 43 2.10 24.99 -31.67
CA CYS A 43 3.31 25.76 -31.98
C CYS A 43 3.24 27.24 -31.56
N SER A 44 2.07 27.75 -31.14
CA SER A 44 1.83 29.18 -30.89
C SER A 44 2.60 29.73 -29.68
N GLU A 45 3.39 30.79 -29.88
CA GLU A 45 4.06 31.52 -28.79
C GLU A 45 3.08 32.13 -27.77
N SER A 46 1.88 32.52 -28.24
CA SER A 46 0.89 33.12 -27.34
C SER A 46 0.31 32.08 -26.37
N LEU A 47 0.27 30.80 -26.78
CA LEU A 47 -0.09 29.70 -25.88
C LEU A 47 0.94 29.56 -24.76
N PHE A 48 2.24 29.55 -25.08
CA PHE A 48 3.30 29.48 -24.07
C PHE A 48 3.29 30.70 -23.13
N LYS A 49 3.02 31.91 -23.67
CA LYS A 49 2.85 33.10 -22.84
C LYS A 49 1.66 32.97 -21.88
N PHE A 50 0.54 32.43 -22.35
CA PHE A 50 -0.60 32.11 -21.50
C PHE A 50 -0.21 31.11 -20.40
N LEU A 51 0.38 29.96 -20.77
CA LEU A 51 0.79 28.92 -19.82
C LEU A 51 1.81 29.42 -18.79
N ALA A 52 2.66 30.39 -19.15
CA ALA A 52 3.65 30.96 -18.22
C ALA A 52 3.01 31.82 -17.12
N GLU A 53 1.81 32.34 -17.35
CA GLU A 53 1.14 33.31 -16.48
C GLU A 53 -0.23 32.83 -15.99
N ALA A 54 -0.65 31.62 -16.37
CA ALA A 54 -1.93 31.04 -16.01
C ALA A 54 -1.98 30.68 -14.52
N ASP A 55 -3.16 30.83 -13.91
CA ASP A 55 -3.42 30.31 -12.58
C ASP A 55 -3.73 28.81 -12.59
N ALA A 56 -3.93 28.21 -11.41
CA ALA A 56 -4.13 26.76 -11.27
C ALA A 56 -5.40 26.25 -11.98
N ASP A 57 -6.48 27.03 -11.98
CA ASP A 57 -7.76 26.66 -12.60
C ASP A 57 -7.65 26.75 -14.12
N GLN A 58 -7.02 27.81 -14.62
CA GLN A 58 -6.69 27.99 -16.04
C GLN A 58 -5.78 26.86 -16.54
N HIS A 59 -4.75 26.49 -15.78
CA HIS A 59 -3.87 25.37 -16.12
C HIS A 59 -4.62 24.05 -16.19
N THR A 60 -5.52 23.80 -15.24
CA THR A 60 -6.30 22.56 -15.19
C THR A 60 -7.28 22.47 -16.36
N THR A 61 -7.99 23.56 -16.63
CA THR A 61 -8.92 23.68 -17.76
C THR A 61 -8.17 23.52 -19.09
N ALA A 62 -7.06 24.24 -19.28
CA ALA A 62 -6.24 24.13 -20.48
C ALA A 62 -5.64 22.72 -20.66
N SER A 63 -5.23 22.06 -19.57
CA SER A 63 -4.65 20.70 -19.66
C SER A 63 -5.68 19.73 -20.19
N ARG A 64 -6.91 19.77 -19.64
CA ARG A 64 -8.01 18.94 -20.11
C ARG A 64 -8.31 19.21 -21.59
N ILE A 65 -8.57 20.46 -21.94
CA ILE A 65 -8.93 20.84 -23.33
C ILE A 65 -7.84 20.40 -24.33
N ILE A 66 -6.58 20.69 -24.04
CA ILE A 66 -5.49 20.47 -24.99
C ILE A 66 -5.14 18.98 -25.10
N TYR A 67 -5.06 18.27 -23.97
CA TYR A 67 -4.62 16.87 -23.98
C TYR A 67 -5.75 15.87 -24.26
N ASP A 68 -7.01 16.19 -23.96
CA ASP A 68 -8.14 15.37 -24.42
C ASP A 68 -8.21 15.40 -25.95
N LYS A 69 -8.04 16.59 -26.55
CA LYS A 69 -7.98 16.73 -28.01
C LYS A 69 -6.72 16.08 -28.60
N ALA A 70 -5.59 16.12 -27.89
CA ALA A 70 -4.39 15.40 -28.30
C ALA A 70 -4.66 13.89 -28.41
N LEU A 71 -5.34 13.30 -27.42
CA LEU A 71 -5.69 11.88 -27.39
C LEU A 71 -6.69 11.50 -28.48
N GLU A 72 -7.58 12.41 -28.86
CA GLU A 72 -8.50 12.20 -29.99
C GLU A 72 -7.73 12.10 -31.32
N PHE A 73 -6.79 13.01 -31.59
CA PHE A 73 -6.01 12.99 -32.84
C PHE A 73 -4.86 11.98 -32.84
N PHE A 74 -4.28 11.72 -31.67
CA PHE A 74 -3.10 10.89 -31.48
C PHE A 74 -3.38 9.80 -30.42
N PRO A 75 -4.31 8.87 -30.67
CA PRO A 75 -4.75 7.88 -29.68
C PRO A 75 -3.64 6.91 -29.25
N ASN A 76 -2.64 6.67 -30.10
CA ASN A 76 -1.48 5.84 -29.77
C ASN A 76 -0.35 6.61 -29.06
N GLY A 77 -0.51 7.93 -28.89
CA GLY A 77 0.49 8.81 -28.33
C GLY A 77 1.49 9.34 -29.36
N SER A 78 2.76 9.40 -28.96
CA SER A 78 3.92 10.00 -29.65
C SER A 78 3.67 10.32 -31.13
N ALA A 79 3.57 11.62 -31.39
CA ALA A 79 3.51 12.21 -32.71
C ALA A 79 4.46 13.40 -32.71
N SER A 80 5.17 13.62 -33.82
CA SER A 80 6.27 14.61 -33.88
C SER A 80 5.90 16.01 -33.36
N VAL A 81 4.64 16.44 -33.52
CA VAL A 81 4.16 17.73 -33.02
C VAL A 81 3.88 17.70 -31.51
N ILE A 82 3.24 16.65 -30.99
CA ILE A 82 3.01 16.48 -29.55
C ILE A 82 4.33 16.35 -28.81
N ASP A 83 5.27 15.56 -29.35
CA ASP A 83 6.57 15.34 -28.74
C ASP A 83 7.36 16.64 -28.65
N ARG A 84 7.37 17.45 -29.72
CA ARG A 84 7.96 18.79 -29.72
C ARG A 84 7.24 19.74 -28.77
N PHE A 85 5.92 19.65 -28.66
CA PHE A 85 5.15 20.49 -27.75
C PHE A 85 5.52 20.17 -26.28
N LEU A 86 5.53 18.89 -25.92
CA LEU A 86 5.95 18.44 -24.59
C LEU A 86 7.40 18.82 -24.30
N GLU A 87 8.31 18.65 -25.26
CA GLU A 87 9.70 19.07 -25.15
C GLU A 87 9.81 20.58 -24.84
N ARG A 88 9.08 21.42 -25.60
CA ARG A 88 9.03 22.87 -25.34
C ARG A 88 8.47 23.19 -23.96
N CYS A 89 7.44 22.47 -23.50
CA CYS A 89 6.87 22.69 -22.17
C CYS A 89 7.86 22.32 -21.06
N LEU A 90 8.50 21.15 -21.16
CA LEU A 90 9.38 20.60 -20.12
C LEU A 90 10.72 21.34 -20.02
N THR A 91 11.20 21.92 -21.12
CA THR A 91 12.43 22.74 -21.16
C THR A 91 12.18 24.22 -20.85
N HIS A 92 10.91 24.65 -20.71
CA HIS A 92 10.56 26.05 -20.50
C HIS A 92 11.10 26.60 -19.17
N PRO A 93 11.57 27.87 -19.10
CA PRO A 93 12.15 28.44 -17.87
C PRO A 93 11.16 28.56 -16.70
N LYS A 94 9.86 28.64 -16.97
CA LYS A 94 8.80 28.73 -15.94
C LYS A 94 8.34 27.34 -15.51
N ASN A 95 8.40 27.08 -14.20
CA ASN A 95 7.94 25.84 -13.58
C ASN A 95 6.46 25.52 -13.84
N SER A 96 5.59 26.53 -13.93
CA SER A 96 4.17 26.34 -14.26
C SER A 96 3.97 25.66 -15.63
N VAL A 97 4.77 26.05 -16.62
CA VAL A 97 4.75 25.44 -17.96
C VAL A 97 5.34 24.03 -17.95
N LYS A 98 6.39 23.79 -17.16
CA LYS A 98 6.91 22.42 -16.97
C LYS A 98 5.89 21.49 -16.35
N GLN A 99 5.17 21.94 -15.33
CA GLN A 99 4.07 21.18 -14.72
C GLN A 99 2.94 20.92 -15.71
N PHE A 100 2.64 21.88 -16.59
CA PHE A 100 1.68 21.68 -17.68
C PHE A 100 2.14 20.58 -18.66
N GLY A 101 3.43 20.55 -19.02
CA GLY A 101 4.02 19.47 -19.82
C GLY A 101 3.96 18.11 -19.11
N LEU A 102 4.28 18.07 -17.81
CA LEU A 102 4.16 16.86 -17.00
C LEU A 102 2.73 16.32 -16.95
N ARG A 103 1.72 17.19 -16.80
CA ARG A 103 0.30 16.80 -16.86
C ARG A 103 -0.08 16.22 -18.21
N GLY A 104 0.51 16.74 -19.29
CA GLY A 104 0.35 16.17 -20.62
C GLY A 104 0.88 14.75 -20.74
N ALA A 105 2.13 14.55 -20.32
CA ALA A 105 2.73 13.23 -20.28
C ALA A 105 1.88 12.27 -19.42
N ALA A 106 1.37 12.73 -18.27
CA ALA A 106 0.50 11.94 -17.42
C ALA A 106 -0.84 11.58 -18.09
N ALA A 107 -1.49 12.54 -18.76
CA ALA A 107 -2.73 12.30 -19.50
C ALA A 107 -2.52 11.23 -20.58
N MET A 108 -1.39 11.28 -21.29
CA MET A 108 -1.03 10.26 -22.28
C MET A 108 -0.83 8.89 -21.63
N VAL A 109 0.00 8.80 -20.58
CA VAL A 109 0.31 7.54 -19.88
C VAL A 109 -0.93 6.91 -19.23
N TYR A 110 -1.83 7.71 -18.66
CA TYR A 110 -3.06 7.21 -18.04
C TYR A 110 -4.08 6.68 -19.06
N ASN A 111 -4.02 7.14 -20.31
CA ASN A 111 -4.82 6.63 -21.42
C ASN A 111 -4.06 5.61 -22.27
N SER A 112 -3.00 5.00 -21.74
CA SER A 112 -2.17 3.99 -22.43
C SER A 112 -1.52 4.48 -23.74
N ALA A 113 -1.43 5.79 -23.92
CA ALA A 113 -0.73 6.42 -25.02
C ALA A 113 0.78 6.51 -24.71
N THR A 114 1.60 6.29 -25.73
CA THR A 114 3.06 6.26 -25.58
C THR A 114 3.64 7.68 -25.48
N ILE A 115 4.65 7.85 -24.63
CA ILE A 115 5.50 9.05 -24.59
C ILE A 115 6.92 8.67 -25.02
N THR A 116 7.65 9.61 -25.62
CA THR A 116 9.00 9.33 -26.12
C THR A 116 10.00 9.16 -24.97
N PRO A 117 11.09 8.40 -25.18
CA PRO A 117 12.22 8.37 -24.25
C PRO A 117 12.76 9.76 -23.90
N ASN A 118 12.82 10.66 -24.87
CA ASN A 118 13.24 12.05 -24.65
C ASN A 118 12.32 12.77 -23.66
N THR A 119 11.00 12.57 -23.75
CA THR A 119 10.04 13.13 -22.78
C THR A 119 10.32 12.63 -21.37
N VAL A 120 10.58 11.33 -21.19
CA VAL A 120 10.92 10.74 -19.88
C VAL A 120 12.20 11.35 -19.34
N GLU A 121 13.24 11.46 -20.17
CA GLU A 121 14.51 12.08 -19.80
C GLU A 121 14.37 13.55 -19.39
N LEU A 122 13.51 14.31 -20.07
CA LEU A 122 13.22 15.71 -19.73
C LEU A 122 12.45 15.83 -18.40
N ILE A 123 11.56 14.89 -18.09
CA ILE A 123 10.88 14.84 -16.79
C ILE A 123 11.90 14.61 -15.67
N ILE A 124 12.85 13.68 -15.85
CA ILE A 124 13.93 13.45 -14.89
C ILE A 124 14.74 14.74 -14.70
N GLN A 125 15.15 15.38 -15.79
CA GLN A 125 16.05 16.52 -15.75
C GLN A 125 15.39 17.82 -15.24
N HIS A 126 14.11 18.04 -15.52
CA HIS A 126 13.47 19.34 -15.33
C HIS A 126 12.29 19.34 -14.37
N CYS A 127 11.63 18.20 -14.14
CA CYS A 127 10.49 18.10 -13.22
C CYS A 127 10.88 17.48 -11.88
N LEU A 128 11.69 16.43 -11.89
CA LEU A 128 12.14 15.77 -10.67
C LEU A 128 12.87 16.67 -9.66
N PRO A 129 13.77 17.60 -10.08
CA PRO A 129 14.41 18.54 -9.17
C PRO A 129 13.53 19.74 -8.77
N MET A 130 12.27 19.83 -9.22
CA MET A 130 11.42 20.98 -8.90
C MET A 130 10.99 20.95 -7.43
N LYS A 131 11.15 22.07 -6.72
CA LYS A 131 10.67 22.23 -5.34
C LYS A 131 9.15 22.02 -5.24
N GLU A 132 8.40 22.69 -6.12
CA GLU A 132 6.94 22.60 -6.21
C GLU A 132 6.56 21.84 -7.49
N VAL A 133 6.05 20.62 -7.34
CA VAL A 133 5.65 19.74 -8.44
C VAL A 133 4.54 18.80 -7.96
N TYR A 134 3.73 18.30 -8.89
CA TYR A 134 2.78 17.21 -8.62
C TYR A 134 3.54 15.89 -8.45
N VAL A 135 4.05 15.65 -7.24
CA VAL A 135 4.94 14.52 -6.92
C VAL A 135 4.34 13.18 -7.35
N ASP A 136 3.12 12.85 -6.92
CA ASP A 136 2.48 11.57 -7.26
C ASP A 136 2.31 11.39 -8.77
N THR A 137 1.96 12.46 -9.48
CA THR A 137 1.81 12.42 -10.95
C THR A 137 3.16 12.14 -11.61
N MET A 138 4.22 12.80 -11.15
CA MET A 138 5.57 12.62 -11.65
C MET A 138 6.09 11.21 -11.38
N LEU A 139 5.98 10.72 -10.14
CA LEU A 139 6.42 9.39 -9.77
C LEU A 139 5.68 8.33 -10.59
N ASN A 140 4.36 8.43 -10.72
CA ASN A 140 3.55 7.48 -11.49
C ASN A 140 3.91 7.45 -12.98
N VAL A 141 4.17 8.61 -13.59
CA VAL A 141 4.63 8.67 -14.99
C VAL A 141 5.99 8.02 -15.15
N LEU A 142 6.94 8.34 -14.26
CA LEU A 142 8.29 7.78 -14.32
C LEU A 142 8.29 6.27 -14.08
N VAL A 143 7.61 5.78 -13.04
CA VAL A 143 7.54 4.34 -12.74
C VAL A 143 6.98 3.55 -13.93
N LYS A 144 5.98 4.08 -14.65
CA LYS A 144 5.40 3.41 -15.82
C LYS A 144 6.27 3.47 -17.07
N CYS A 145 7.01 4.56 -17.29
CA CYS A 145 7.68 4.84 -18.57
C CYS A 145 9.20 4.67 -18.54
N LEU A 146 9.80 4.62 -17.36
CA LEU A 146 11.24 4.46 -17.19
C LEU A 146 11.75 3.03 -17.49
N PRO A 147 11.06 1.92 -17.14
CA PRO A 147 11.61 0.57 -17.30
C PRO A 147 12.15 0.24 -18.70
N PRO A 148 11.47 0.57 -19.81
CA PRO A 148 11.97 0.27 -21.16
C PRO A 148 13.30 0.92 -21.53
N ILE A 149 13.66 2.03 -20.85
CA ILE A 149 14.88 2.81 -21.12
C ILE A 149 15.80 2.87 -19.90
N PHE A 150 15.50 2.10 -18.84
CA PHE A 150 16.23 2.17 -17.59
C PHE A 150 17.71 1.82 -17.76
N THR A 151 18.02 0.92 -18.70
CA THR A 151 19.39 0.47 -18.98
C THR A 151 20.22 1.49 -19.77
N GLU A 152 19.61 2.55 -20.30
CA GLU A 152 20.30 3.53 -21.14
C GLU A 152 21.26 4.39 -20.29
N PRO A 153 22.54 4.52 -20.70
CA PRO A 153 23.51 5.31 -19.93
C PRO A 153 23.12 6.77 -19.76
N THR A 154 22.44 7.36 -20.74
CA THR A 154 21.95 8.75 -20.66
C THR A 154 20.94 8.93 -19.54
N VAL A 155 20.02 7.97 -19.39
CA VAL A 155 18.99 7.94 -18.35
C VAL A 155 19.64 7.78 -16.97
N GLN A 156 20.55 6.82 -16.82
CA GLN A 156 21.26 6.60 -15.56
C GLN A 156 22.08 7.83 -15.14
N ASN A 157 22.80 8.45 -16.07
CA ASN A 157 23.55 9.68 -15.80
C ASN A 157 22.63 10.83 -15.37
N LYS A 158 21.45 10.96 -15.97
CA LYS A 158 20.45 11.97 -15.57
C LYS A 158 19.93 11.71 -14.16
N LEU A 159 19.56 10.47 -13.82
CA LEU A 159 19.14 10.11 -12.46
C LEU A 159 20.21 10.46 -11.43
N VAL A 160 21.47 10.07 -11.68
CA VAL A 160 22.60 10.38 -10.79
C VAL A 160 22.87 11.89 -10.70
N SER A 161 22.73 12.63 -11.79
CA SER A 161 22.91 14.09 -11.77
C SER A 161 21.88 14.80 -10.89
N VAL A 162 20.66 14.26 -10.83
CA VAL A 162 19.57 14.84 -10.02
C VAL A 162 19.76 14.56 -8.53
N LEU A 163 20.56 13.56 -8.16
CA LEU A 163 20.94 13.32 -6.77
C LEU A 163 21.78 14.46 -6.17
N GLN A 164 22.38 15.33 -6.99
CA GLN A 164 23.21 16.45 -6.51
C GLN A 164 22.40 17.63 -5.96
N PHE A 165 21.06 17.55 -6.01
CA PHE A 165 20.16 18.54 -5.44
C PHE A 165 19.96 18.30 -3.93
N ASP A 166 18.85 18.78 -3.37
CA ASP A 166 18.52 18.59 -1.97
C ASP A 166 17.99 17.18 -1.65
N GLU A 167 17.80 16.94 -0.36
CA GLU A 167 17.44 15.62 0.19
C GLU A 167 16.02 15.20 -0.20
N THR A 168 15.11 16.16 -0.39
CA THR A 168 13.76 15.87 -0.88
C THR A 168 13.83 15.34 -2.31
N VAL A 169 14.67 15.94 -3.15
CA VAL A 169 14.91 15.47 -4.52
C VAL A 169 15.57 14.09 -4.52
N ARG A 170 16.57 13.85 -3.66
CA ARG A 170 17.22 12.53 -3.53
C ARG A 170 16.22 11.44 -3.15
N CYS A 171 15.38 11.66 -2.13
CA CYS A 171 14.34 10.71 -1.75
C CYS A 171 13.37 10.39 -2.89
N ARG A 172 13.00 11.37 -3.72
CA ARG A 172 12.15 11.12 -4.91
C ARG A 172 12.85 10.22 -5.93
N VAL A 173 14.15 10.41 -6.18
CA VAL A 173 14.92 9.53 -7.06
C VAL A 173 14.93 8.10 -6.49
N TYR A 174 15.22 7.96 -5.19
CA TYR A 174 15.25 6.66 -4.52
C TYR A 174 13.89 5.94 -4.63
N GLU A 175 12.79 6.66 -4.41
CA GLU A 175 11.43 6.12 -4.49
C GLU A 175 11.08 5.64 -5.91
N VAL A 176 11.35 6.44 -6.96
CA VAL A 176 11.15 6.02 -8.36
C VAL A 176 11.95 4.75 -8.64
N VAL A 177 13.24 4.75 -8.30
CA VAL A 177 14.14 3.66 -8.63
C VAL A 177 13.78 2.39 -7.86
N CYS A 178 13.50 2.47 -6.55
CA CYS A 178 13.09 1.31 -5.76
C CYS A 178 11.76 0.72 -6.25
N THR A 179 10.79 1.56 -6.62
CA THR A 179 9.53 1.10 -7.20
C THR A 179 9.73 0.40 -8.56
N VAL A 180 10.65 0.90 -9.40
CA VAL A 180 11.02 0.22 -10.64
C VAL A 180 11.71 -1.11 -10.36
N LEU A 181 12.58 -1.19 -9.35
CA LEU A 181 13.29 -2.41 -8.97
C LEU A 181 12.37 -3.48 -8.38
N GLU A 182 11.34 -3.08 -7.63
CA GLU A 182 10.28 -3.99 -7.15
C GLU A 182 9.59 -4.69 -8.34
N GLN A 183 9.29 -3.96 -9.41
CA GLN A 183 8.61 -4.49 -10.60
C GLN A 183 9.56 -5.19 -11.58
N HIS A 184 10.83 -4.77 -11.61
CA HIS A 184 11.86 -5.25 -12.52
C HIS A 184 13.18 -5.54 -11.79
N PRO A 185 13.25 -6.64 -11.00
CA PRO A 185 14.40 -6.89 -10.13
C PRO A 185 15.72 -7.13 -10.88
N ALA A 186 15.66 -7.49 -12.17
CA ALA A 186 16.82 -7.64 -13.04
C ALA A 186 17.66 -6.34 -13.17
N TYR A 187 17.10 -5.17 -12.87
CA TYR A 187 17.79 -3.89 -12.96
C TYR A 187 18.61 -3.52 -11.71
N MET A 188 18.65 -4.36 -10.67
CA MET A 188 19.33 -4.09 -9.40
C MET A 188 20.77 -3.61 -9.58
N GLN A 189 21.55 -4.31 -10.41
CA GLN A 189 22.96 -3.97 -10.65
C GLN A 189 23.13 -2.62 -11.36
N ILE A 190 22.20 -2.28 -12.25
CA ILE A 190 22.23 -1.03 -13.01
C ILE A 190 21.92 0.16 -12.09
N ALA A 191 21.03 -0.05 -11.12
CA ALA A 191 20.63 0.95 -10.14
C ALA A 191 21.67 1.21 -9.03
N SER A 192 22.79 0.46 -9.00
CA SER A 192 23.80 0.54 -7.93
C SER A 192 24.22 1.97 -7.56
N PRO A 193 24.50 2.90 -8.48
CA PRO A 193 24.89 4.26 -8.11
C PRO A 193 23.83 5.03 -7.31
N VAL A 194 22.55 4.79 -7.61
CA VAL A 194 21.43 5.41 -6.89
C VAL A 194 21.26 4.77 -5.51
N LEU A 195 21.38 3.43 -5.45
CA LEU A 195 21.28 2.69 -4.18
C LEU A 195 22.45 3.02 -3.25
N GLU A 196 23.67 3.15 -3.75
CA GLU A 196 24.85 3.60 -2.99
C GLU A 196 24.65 5.01 -2.41
N SER A 197 24.04 5.92 -3.16
CA SER A 197 23.67 7.24 -2.65
C SER A 197 22.63 7.16 -1.53
N ALA A 198 21.63 6.28 -1.66
CA ALA A 198 20.64 6.05 -0.60
C ALA A 198 21.33 5.51 0.67
N LEU A 199 22.22 4.53 0.54
CA LEU A 199 22.98 3.99 1.67
C LEU A 199 23.85 5.07 2.34
N ALA A 200 24.50 5.93 1.56
CA ALA A 200 25.27 7.04 2.10
C ALA A 200 24.39 8.08 2.84
N ASP A 201 23.16 8.30 2.40
CA ASP A 201 22.19 9.14 3.13
C ASP A 201 21.69 8.46 4.42
N LEU A 202 21.55 7.13 4.44
CA LEU A 202 21.18 6.37 5.64
C LEU A 202 22.27 6.41 6.72
N ASP A 203 23.54 6.56 6.34
CA ASP A 203 24.66 6.67 7.27
C ASP A 203 24.83 8.09 7.87
N LYS A 204 24.00 9.07 7.48
CA LYS A 204 24.02 10.43 8.05
C LYS A 204 23.28 10.53 9.38
N ASP A 205 23.63 11.52 10.20
CA ASP A 205 23.00 11.77 11.50
C ASP A 205 21.59 12.41 11.43
N ASP A 206 21.03 12.63 10.24
CA ASP A 206 19.67 13.15 10.08
C ASP A 206 18.64 12.01 10.21
N VAL A 207 18.03 11.92 11.38
CA VAL A 207 17.03 10.90 11.73
C VAL A 207 15.81 10.91 10.80
N LEU A 208 15.39 12.06 10.28
CA LEU A 208 14.23 12.13 9.37
C LEU A 208 14.61 11.61 7.98
N LEU A 209 15.82 11.93 7.52
CA LEU A 209 16.37 11.39 6.28
C LEU A 209 16.58 9.88 6.41
N GLN A 210 17.19 9.41 7.49
CA GLN A 210 17.37 7.99 7.79
C GLN A 210 16.03 7.24 7.79
N SER A 211 15.02 7.80 8.44
CA SER A 211 13.67 7.22 8.49
C SER A 211 13.07 7.10 7.09
N SER A 212 13.17 8.14 6.27
CA SER A 212 12.64 8.18 4.91
C SER A 212 13.36 7.20 3.99
N VAL A 213 14.70 7.18 4.03
CA VAL A 213 15.53 6.30 3.22
C VAL A 213 15.31 4.84 3.60
N LEU A 214 15.26 4.51 4.90
CA LEU A 214 15.02 3.13 5.35
C LEU A 214 13.63 2.64 4.91
N GLN A 215 12.61 3.51 4.96
CA GLN A 215 11.29 3.17 4.46
C GLN A 215 11.30 2.87 2.96
N ILE A 216 12.00 3.68 2.16
CA ILE A 216 12.12 3.48 0.72
C ILE A 216 12.88 2.17 0.42
N LEU A 217 14.01 1.93 1.08
CA LEU A 217 14.79 0.70 0.89
C LEU A 217 14.04 -0.56 1.33
N THR A 218 13.09 -0.44 2.27
CA THR A 218 12.22 -1.56 2.67
C THR A 218 11.38 -2.08 1.52
N GLN A 219 11.06 -1.27 0.51
CA GLN A 219 10.32 -1.70 -0.70
C GLN A 219 11.07 -2.78 -1.48
N LEU A 220 12.40 -2.85 -1.38
CA LEU A 220 13.19 -3.91 -2.03
C LEU A 220 12.93 -5.29 -1.39
N LEU A 221 12.44 -5.34 -0.15
CA LEU A 221 12.07 -6.57 0.57
C LEU A 221 10.67 -7.09 0.20
N THR A 222 10.31 -6.93 -1.07
CA THR A 222 9.12 -7.51 -1.72
C THR A 222 9.50 -8.62 -2.70
N THR A 223 10.78 -8.71 -3.08
CA THR A 223 11.31 -9.66 -4.06
C THR A 223 12.53 -10.38 -3.50
N LYS A 224 12.83 -11.56 -4.07
CA LYS A 224 13.98 -12.36 -3.64
C LYS A 224 15.30 -11.67 -3.97
N GLU A 225 15.39 -11.06 -5.15
CA GLU A 225 16.57 -10.35 -5.62
C GLU A 225 16.86 -9.11 -4.78
N GLY A 226 15.82 -8.37 -4.36
CA GLY A 226 15.96 -7.24 -3.45
C GLY A 226 16.41 -7.67 -2.05
N PHE A 227 15.90 -8.80 -1.54
CA PHE A 227 16.43 -9.43 -0.33
C PHE A 227 17.92 -9.79 -0.48
N ASP A 228 18.28 -10.51 -1.56
CA ASP A 228 19.65 -10.96 -1.80
C ASP A 228 20.62 -9.77 -1.95
N TYR A 229 20.17 -8.66 -2.54
CA TYR A 229 20.94 -7.41 -2.60
C TYR A 229 21.18 -6.82 -1.20
N ILE A 230 20.12 -6.61 -0.41
CA ILE A 230 20.19 -6.05 0.94
C ILE A 230 21.09 -6.89 1.86
N GLU A 231 20.96 -8.21 1.77
CA GLU A 231 21.81 -9.17 2.48
C GLU A 231 23.27 -9.04 2.01
N GLY A 232 23.51 -8.97 0.70
CA GLY A 232 24.85 -8.88 0.11
C GLY A 232 25.63 -7.62 0.51
N ILE A 233 24.95 -6.51 0.74
CA ILE A 233 25.56 -5.25 1.24
C ILE A 233 25.59 -5.14 2.77
N ASP A 234 25.18 -6.20 3.47
CA ASP A 234 25.15 -6.32 4.93
C ASP A 234 24.30 -5.22 5.62
N LEU A 235 23.22 -4.79 4.95
CA LEU A 235 22.40 -3.69 5.43
C LEU A 235 21.59 -4.07 6.69
N PHE A 236 21.12 -5.31 6.81
CA PHE A 236 20.46 -5.80 8.03
C PHE A 236 21.30 -5.57 9.28
N ARG A 237 22.58 -5.95 9.24
CA ARG A 237 23.49 -5.76 10.37
C ARG A 237 23.80 -4.28 10.59
N LYS A 238 24.00 -3.49 9.54
CA LYS A 238 24.25 -2.04 9.64
C LYS A 238 23.09 -1.31 10.32
N VAL A 239 21.84 -1.57 9.91
CA VAL A 239 20.65 -1.01 10.56
C VAL A 239 20.60 -1.44 12.03
N TYR A 240 20.93 -2.70 12.34
CA TYR A 240 20.89 -3.17 13.72
C TYR A 240 21.92 -2.45 14.60
N VAL A 241 23.16 -2.34 14.12
CA VAL A 241 24.23 -1.70 14.88
C VAL A 241 23.99 -0.20 14.99
N ASN A 242 23.68 0.49 13.90
CA ASN A 242 23.66 1.95 13.85
C ASN A 242 22.34 2.56 14.35
N ILE A 243 21.23 1.84 14.20
CA ILE A 243 19.89 2.35 14.56
C ILE A 243 19.36 1.62 15.80
N VAL A 244 19.39 0.30 15.84
CA VAL A 244 18.74 -0.45 16.94
C VAL A 244 19.59 -0.47 18.21
N SER A 245 20.89 -0.71 18.10
CA SER A 245 21.76 -0.93 19.26
C SER A 245 22.22 0.36 19.95
N VAL A 246 22.10 1.51 19.29
CA VAL A 246 22.50 2.81 19.84
C VAL A 246 21.43 3.30 20.81
N LYS A 247 21.79 3.38 22.10
CA LYS A 247 20.88 3.85 23.15
C LYS A 247 20.56 5.35 23.02
N VAL A 248 19.29 5.61 22.72
CA VAL A 248 18.42 6.73 23.14
C VAL A 248 18.93 8.14 22.81
N THR A 249 18.70 8.56 21.57
CA THR A 249 18.27 9.95 21.35
C THR A 249 16.75 9.99 21.31
N PRO A 250 16.08 11.05 21.80
CA PRO A 250 14.62 11.19 21.72
C PRO A 250 14.05 11.12 20.29
N PHE A 251 14.92 11.25 19.28
CA PHE A 251 14.57 11.22 17.86
C PHE A 251 14.53 9.80 17.30
N MET A 252 15.19 8.81 17.92
CA MET A 252 15.20 7.43 17.39
C MET A 252 13.79 6.84 17.20
N ARG A 253 12.81 7.28 18.00
CA ARG A 253 11.39 6.91 17.82
C ARG A 253 10.82 7.16 16.43
N PHE A 254 11.43 8.04 15.62
CA PHE A 254 11.02 8.29 14.24
C PHE A 254 11.56 7.25 13.25
N VAL A 255 12.61 6.51 13.59
CA VAL A 255 13.25 5.49 12.72
C VAL A 255 12.85 4.08 13.14
N LEU A 256 12.67 3.84 14.45
CA LEU A 256 12.33 2.50 14.98
C LEU A 256 11.11 1.84 14.29
N PRO A 257 10.00 2.56 14.01
CA PRO A 257 8.89 2.00 13.22
C PRO A 257 9.31 1.41 11.87
N ASN A 258 10.20 2.10 11.15
CA ASN A 258 10.68 1.67 9.85
C ASN A 258 11.72 0.55 9.97
N ALA A 259 12.54 0.55 11.02
CA ALA A 259 13.44 -0.56 11.31
C ALA A 259 12.68 -1.85 11.65
N LEU A 260 11.62 -1.79 12.45
CA LEU A 260 10.75 -2.93 12.73
C LEU A 260 10.17 -3.52 11.43
N LYS A 261 9.57 -2.66 10.59
CA LYS A 261 8.99 -3.07 9.31
C LYS A 261 10.03 -3.63 8.34
N PHE A 262 11.24 -3.06 8.33
CA PHE A 262 12.35 -3.55 7.51
C PHE A 262 12.69 -5.00 7.84
N TYR A 263 12.89 -5.34 9.12
CA TYR A 263 13.18 -6.73 9.51
C TYR A 263 11.98 -7.66 9.33
N ALA A 264 10.77 -7.21 9.65
CA ALA A 264 9.57 -7.99 9.46
C ALA A 264 9.33 -8.35 7.98
N SER A 265 9.61 -7.41 7.07
CA SER A 265 9.51 -7.64 5.63
C SER A 265 10.55 -8.68 5.15
N ALA A 266 11.78 -8.60 5.66
CA ALA A 266 12.82 -9.60 5.35
C ALA A 266 12.40 -11.02 5.78
N ALA A 267 11.77 -11.13 6.96
CA ALA A 267 11.25 -12.39 7.49
C ALA A 267 10.07 -12.95 6.68
N LEU A 268 9.40 -12.17 5.82
CA LEU A 268 8.37 -12.68 4.91
C LEU A 268 8.96 -13.27 3.63
N ILE A 269 10.04 -12.69 3.09
CA ILE A 269 10.60 -13.09 1.79
C ILE A 269 11.45 -14.35 1.89
N GLN A 270 12.38 -14.41 2.85
CA GLN A 270 13.20 -15.60 3.09
C GLN A 270 13.22 -15.94 4.60
N PRO A 271 12.10 -16.42 5.18
CA PRO A 271 11.94 -16.55 6.62
C PRO A 271 13.05 -17.40 7.27
N SER A 272 13.30 -18.62 6.77
CA SER A 272 14.31 -19.51 7.37
C SER A 272 15.71 -18.92 7.30
N LEU A 273 16.10 -18.34 6.16
CA LEU A 273 17.44 -17.81 5.97
C LEU A 273 17.67 -16.58 6.87
N PHE A 274 16.73 -15.63 6.82
CA PHE A 274 16.81 -14.39 7.56
C PHE A 274 16.81 -14.63 9.07
N LEU A 275 15.86 -15.42 9.58
CA LEU A 275 15.71 -15.65 11.02
C LEU A 275 16.90 -16.43 11.62
N GLN A 276 17.53 -17.32 10.85
CA GLN A 276 18.76 -18.00 11.28
C GLN A 276 19.96 -17.05 11.37
N ARG A 277 20.07 -16.08 10.45
CA ARG A 277 21.21 -15.16 10.37
C ARG A 277 21.06 -13.92 11.27
N HIS A 278 19.84 -13.48 11.48
CA HIS A 278 19.52 -12.25 12.22
C HIS A 278 18.55 -12.48 13.40
N PRO A 279 18.76 -13.48 14.27
CA PRO A 279 17.82 -13.83 15.34
C PRO A 279 17.58 -12.69 16.34
N ALA A 280 18.59 -11.84 16.58
CA ALA A 280 18.50 -10.68 17.47
C ALA A 280 17.47 -9.62 17.02
N THR A 281 17.09 -9.62 15.74
CA THR A 281 16.05 -8.71 15.23
C THR A 281 14.67 -9.06 15.78
N VAL A 282 14.42 -10.35 16.07
CA VAL A 282 13.17 -10.79 16.71
C VAL A 282 13.15 -10.38 18.18
N ASP A 283 14.30 -10.43 18.86
CA ASP A 283 14.43 -9.90 20.22
C ASP A 283 14.06 -8.43 20.27
N PHE A 284 14.57 -7.65 19.32
CA PHE A 284 14.22 -6.24 19.18
C PHE A 284 12.72 -6.03 18.96
N ILE A 285 12.03 -6.85 18.14
CA ILE A 285 10.57 -6.75 17.97
C ILE A 285 9.85 -6.95 19.31
N PHE A 286 10.21 -7.98 20.08
CA PHE A 286 9.63 -8.21 21.41
C PHE A 286 9.90 -7.05 22.37
N ASP A 287 11.10 -6.49 22.35
CA ASP A 287 11.47 -5.37 23.23
C ASP A 287 10.63 -4.10 22.96
N GLN A 288 10.06 -3.96 21.75
CA GLN A 288 9.17 -2.85 21.40
C GLN A 288 7.69 -3.10 21.76
N ILE A 289 7.35 -4.29 22.28
CA ILE A 289 6.00 -4.60 22.77
C ILE A 289 5.86 -4.07 24.20
N THR A 290 5.76 -2.75 24.33
CA THR A 290 5.65 -2.04 25.62
C THR A 290 4.47 -1.06 25.63
N PRO A 291 3.68 -1.00 26.71
CA PRO A 291 2.56 -0.07 26.82
C PRO A 291 2.98 1.41 26.93
N GLU A 292 4.27 1.71 27.10
CA GLU A 292 4.79 3.09 27.22
C GLU A 292 4.61 3.90 25.93
N ASP A 293 4.71 3.26 24.75
CA ASP A 293 4.45 3.86 23.45
C ASP A 293 3.45 3.00 22.67
N PRO A 294 2.13 3.26 22.82
CA PRO A 294 1.10 2.46 22.16
C PRO A 294 1.19 2.43 20.63
N MET A 295 1.76 3.47 20.02
CA MET A 295 1.90 3.54 18.56
C MET A 295 3.02 2.61 18.09
N LEU A 296 4.18 2.67 18.75
CA LEU A 296 5.29 1.77 18.46
C LEU A 296 4.95 0.32 18.81
N MET A 297 4.28 0.09 19.95
CA MET A 297 3.76 -1.22 20.34
C MET A 297 2.87 -1.81 19.26
N ALA A 298 1.91 -1.04 18.72
CA ALA A 298 1.06 -1.51 17.64
C ALA A 298 1.84 -1.87 16.36
N ILE A 299 2.92 -1.16 16.05
CA ILE A 299 3.81 -1.53 14.93
C ILE A 299 4.60 -2.80 15.24
N ALA A 300 5.06 -2.98 16.47
CA ALA A 300 5.73 -4.20 16.90
C ALA A 300 4.81 -5.43 16.83
N TYR A 301 3.53 -5.28 17.20
CA TYR A 301 2.50 -6.31 17.00
C TYR A 301 2.32 -6.68 15.53
N ASP A 302 2.17 -5.68 14.65
CA ASP A 302 2.06 -5.95 13.20
C ASP A 302 3.30 -6.72 12.70
N CYS A 303 4.50 -6.31 13.13
CA CYS A 303 5.76 -6.93 12.74
C CYS A 303 5.91 -8.36 13.27
N LEU A 304 5.52 -8.62 14.52
CA LEU A 304 5.49 -9.98 15.06
C LEU A 304 4.48 -10.86 14.31
N GLY A 305 3.32 -10.29 13.95
CA GLY A 305 2.32 -10.96 13.12
C GLY A 305 2.88 -11.32 11.74
N MET A 306 3.62 -10.40 11.10
CA MET A 306 4.31 -10.67 9.83
C MET A 306 5.32 -11.81 9.98
N VAL A 307 6.20 -11.76 10.98
CA VAL A 307 7.20 -12.82 11.24
C VAL A 307 6.52 -14.18 11.42
N GLY A 308 5.44 -14.25 12.21
CA GLY A 308 4.72 -15.49 12.46
C GLY A 308 3.65 -15.83 11.42
N SER A 309 3.56 -15.12 10.29
CA SER A 309 2.55 -15.41 9.26
C SER A 309 2.91 -16.63 8.40
N THR A 310 4.19 -16.96 8.25
CA THR A 310 4.69 -18.14 7.51
C THR A 310 4.84 -19.37 8.41
N ASN A 311 4.95 -20.56 7.84
CA ASN A 311 5.14 -21.80 8.60
C ASN A 311 6.52 -21.82 9.27
N GLU A 312 7.56 -21.43 8.54
CA GLU A 312 8.94 -21.32 8.99
C GLU A 312 9.09 -20.31 10.12
N GLY A 313 8.41 -19.16 10.01
CA GLY A 313 8.40 -18.14 11.05
C GLY A 313 7.79 -18.64 12.36
N LYS A 314 6.67 -19.36 12.29
CA LYS A 314 6.05 -19.97 13.49
C LYS A 314 6.95 -21.01 14.14
N ILE A 315 7.56 -21.87 13.32
CA ILE A 315 8.53 -22.86 13.77
C ILE A 315 9.71 -22.17 14.47
N PHE A 316 10.27 -21.13 13.87
CA PHE A 316 11.37 -20.38 14.46
C PHE A 316 10.99 -19.77 15.81
N LEU A 317 9.83 -19.09 15.89
CA LEU A 317 9.32 -18.49 17.12
C LEU A 317 9.10 -19.54 18.22
N SER A 318 8.53 -20.68 17.87
CA SER A 318 8.29 -21.79 18.80
C SER A 318 9.58 -22.44 19.31
N ASP A 319 10.58 -22.61 18.45
CA ASP A 319 11.82 -23.33 18.80
C ASP A 319 12.85 -22.43 19.49
N ASN A 320 12.97 -21.17 19.04
CA ASN A 320 14.07 -20.28 19.42
C ASN A 320 13.62 -19.15 20.35
N GLN A 321 12.33 -18.81 20.37
CA GLN A 321 11.77 -17.67 21.12
C GLN A 321 10.66 -18.08 22.08
N LYS A 322 10.65 -19.37 22.51
CA LYS A 322 9.58 -19.96 23.32
C LYS A 322 9.20 -19.14 24.55
N LEU A 323 10.17 -18.75 25.38
CA LEU A 323 9.90 -18.00 26.61
C LEU A 323 9.27 -16.64 26.35
N LYS A 324 9.73 -15.92 25.31
CA LYS A 324 9.18 -14.62 24.94
C LYS A 324 7.77 -14.75 24.34
N MET A 325 7.56 -15.77 23.52
CA MET A 325 6.22 -16.10 23.00
C MET A 325 5.24 -16.42 24.13
N GLU A 326 5.63 -17.28 25.08
CA GLU A 326 4.79 -17.61 26.23
C GLU A 326 4.43 -16.37 27.06
N GLN A 327 5.40 -15.50 27.32
CA GLN A 327 5.16 -14.24 28.02
C GLN A 327 4.19 -13.34 27.25
N PHE A 328 4.47 -13.10 25.96
CA PHE A 328 3.62 -12.31 25.07
C PHE A 328 2.18 -12.81 25.05
N LEU A 329 1.98 -14.13 24.89
CA LEU A 329 0.66 -14.75 24.82
C LEU A 329 -0.11 -14.63 26.14
N LYS A 330 0.56 -14.80 27.30
CA LYS A 330 -0.06 -14.66 28.62
C LYS A 330 -0.46 -13.22 28.94
N GLU A 331 0.30 -12.24 28.46
CA GLU A 331 0.00 -10.82 28.66
C GLU A 331 -1.10 -10.31 27.71
N PHE A 332 -1.26 -10.95 26.54
CA PHE A 332 -2.17 -10.51 25.47
C PHE A 332 -3.63 -10.26 25.91
N PRO A 333 -4.31 -11.15 26.66
CA PRO A 333 -5.68 -10.89 27.09
C PRO A 333 -5.82 -9.60 27.94
N GLY A 334 -4.84 -9.32 28.79
CA GLY A 334 -4.79 -8.10 29.61
C GLY A 334 -4.57 -6.84 28.77
N ILE A 335 -3.69 -6.92 27.77
CA ILE A 335 -3.48 -5.85 26.78
C ILE A 335 -4.77 -5.58 26.00
N LEU A 336 -5.43 -6.62 25.51
CA LEU A 336 -6.66 -6.50 24.72
C LEU A 336 -7.80 -5.87 25.52
N HIS A 337 -7.87 -6.15 26.83
CA HIS A 337 -8.86 -5.55 27.73
C HIS A 337 -8.59 -4.06 28.01
N SER A 338 -7.33 -3.70 28.24
CA SER A 338 -6.94 -2.36 28.71
C SER A 338 -6.73 -1.32 27.58
N THR A 339 -6.52 -1.78 26.34
CA THR A 339 -6.21 -0.88 25.22
C THR A 339 -7.45 -0.22 24.62
N THR A 340 -7.27 0.93 23.94
CA THR A 340 -8.32 1.59 23.16
C THR A 340 -8.70 0.79 21.91
N ASP A 341 -9.95 0.94 21.45
CA ASP A 341 -10.47 0.18 20.30
C ASP A 341 -9.68 0.44 19.00
N VAL A 342 -9.01 1.59 18.88
CA VAL A 342 -8.17 1.96 17.72
C VAL A 342 -7.02 0.96 17.50
N TYR A 343 -6.42 0.43 18.57
CA TYR A 343 -5.31 -0.53 18.45
C TYR A 343 -5.76 -1.99 18.59
N LYS A 344 -6.93 -2.25 19.21
CA LYS A 344 -7.44 -3.63 19.38
C LYS A 344 -7.53 -4.38 18.06
N VAL A 345 -7.96 -3.72 16.98
CA VAL A 345 -8.03 -4.35 15.65
C VAL A 345 -6.66 -4.88 15.22
N ARG A 346 -5.61 -4.06 15.32
CA ARG A 346 -4.23 -4.44 14.95
C ARG A 346 -3.70 -5.57 15.83
N PHE A 347 -4.00 -5.56 17.12
CA PHE A 347 -3.63 -6.63 18.04
C PHE A 347 -4.32 -7.96 17.73
N ILE A 348 -5.61 -7.93 17.40
CA ILE A 348 -6.36 -9.12 16.94
C ILE A 348 -5.80 -9.61 15.60
N GLU A 349 -5.41 -8.71 14.69
CA GLU A 349 -4.80 -9.06 13.41
C GLU A 349 -3.42 -9.73 13.58
N CYS A 350 -2.61 -9.29 14.53
CA CYS A 350 -1.37 -9.98 14.92
C CYS A 350 -1.64 -11.44 15.32
N ILE A 351 -2.56 -11.68 16.27
CA ILE A 351 -2.92 -13.06 16.67
C ILE A 351 -3.52 -13.83 15.49
N THR A 352 -4.30 -13.19 14.64
CA THR A 352 -4.84 -13.81 13.42
C THR A 352 -3.72 -14.31 12.51
N CYS A 353 -2.67 -13.53 12.30
CA CYS A 353 -1.49 -13.96 11.54
C CYS A 353 -0.78 -15.14 12.21
N LEU A 354 -0.58 -15.09 13.54
CA LEU A 354 0.04 -16.18 14.31
C LEU A 354 -0.77 -17.47 14.24
N MET A 355 -2.10 -17.39 14.20
CA MET A 355 -3.03 -18.53 14.12
C MET A 355 -3.30 -18.99 12.69
N SER A 356 -2.77 -18.31 11.67
CA SER A 356 -3.06 -18.64 10.27
C SER A 356 -2.21 -19.82 9.78
N GLY A 357 -2.78 -20.64 8.90
CA GLY A 357 -2.13 -21.83 8.33
C GLY A 357 -1.01 -21.58 7.29
N GLY A 358 -0.45 -20.37 7.19
CA GLY A 358 0.64 -20.08 6.25
C GLY A 358 0.21 -19.67 4.83
N GLY A 359 -1.01 -19.15 4.65
CA GLY A 359 -1.49 -18.69 3.35
C GLY A 359 -1.88 -19.83 2.40
N SER A 360 -1.28 -19.88 1.20
CA SER A 360 -1.61 -20.84 0.13
C SER A 360 -1.04 -22.24 0.33
N GLU A 361 -0.21 -22.45 1.36
CA GLU A 361 0.42 -23.73 1.65
C GLU A 361 -0.52 -24.66 2.41
N SER A 362 -0.36 -25.97 2.22
CA SER A 362 -1.04 -26.95 3.08
C SER A 362 -0.53 -26.79 4.51
N ILE A 363 -1.46 -26.68 5.45
CA ILE A 363 -1.15 -26.49 6.87
C ILE A 363 -0.31 -27.66 7.39
N ASP A 364 0.92 -27.38 7.82
CA ASP A 364 1.79 -28.37 8.45
C ASP A 364 1.17 -28.84 9.78
N ASN A 365 1.20 -30.15 10.03
CA ASN A 365 0.77 -30.74 11.30
C ASN A 365 1.54 -30.14 12.49
N ARG A 366 2.83 -29.86 12.30
CA ARG A 366 3.66 -29.21 13.32
C ARG A 366 3.16 -27.81 13.62
N VAL A 367 2.83 -27.03 12.60
CA VAL A 367 2.25 -25.69 12.75
C VAL A 367 0.89 -25.75 13.45
N THR A 368 0.09 -26.78 13.15
CA THR A 368 -1.16 -27.05 13.85
C THR A 368 -0.94 -27.28 15.35
N CYS A 369 0.09 -28.04 15.74
CA CYS A 369 0.44 -28.21 17.16
C CYS A 369 0.91 -26.90 17.81
N ILE A 370 1.78 -26.15 17.14
CA ILE A 370 2.32 -24.86 17.63
C ILE A 370 1.18 -23.86 17.87
N THR A 371 0.30 -23.69 16.89
CA THR A 371 -0.84 -22.75 16.99
C THR A 371 -1.81 -23.14 18.10
N GLN A 372 -2.04 -24.44 18.30
CA GLN A 372 -2.84 -24.92 19.43
C GLN A 372 -2.16 -24.59 20.77
N GLU A 373 -0.87 -24.91 20.92
CA GLU A 373 -0.11 -24.61 22.15
C GLU A 373 -0.14 -23.10 22.45
N TRP A 374 0.03 -22.26 21.43
CA TRP A 374 -0.03 -20.82 21.59
C TRP A 374 -1.41 -20.32 22.01
N TYR A 375 -2.47 -20.84 21.40
CA TYR A 375 -3.84 -20.47 21.77
C TYR A 375 -4.18 -20.91 23.20
N GLU A 376 -3.85 -22.16 23.57
CA GLU A 376 -4.06 -22.68 24.93
C GLU A 376 -3.22 -21.90 25.96
N THR A 377 -2.01 -21.46 25.60
CA THR A 377 -1.16 -20.62 26.47
C THR A 377 -1.75 -19.22 26.67
N MET A 378 -2.35 -18.65 25.63
CA MET A 378 -2.95 -17.31 25.67
C MET A 378 -4.27 -17.29 26.46
N THR A 379 -5.09 -18.32 26.31
CA THR A 379 -6.47 -18.35 26.85
C THR A 379 -6.60 -19.16 28.13
N GLU A 380 -5.64 -20.02 28.42
CA GLU A 380 -5.72 -21.03 29.49
C GLU A 380 -6.97 -21.94 29.37
N SER A 381 -7.59 -22.00 28.18
CA SER A 381 -8.82 -22.74 27.90
C SER A 381 -8.72 -23.60 26.64
N LYS A 382 -9.69 -24.50 26.46
CA LYS A 382 -9.85 -25.37 25.27
C LYS A 382 -11.17 -25.09 24.55
N ASP A 383 -11.48 -23.80 24.45
CA ASP A 383 -12.68 -23.25 23.84
C ASP A 383 -12.34 -21.93 23.13
N LEU A 384 -13.35 -21.33 22.47
CA LEU A 384 -13.24 -20.07 21.75
C LEU A 384 -13.99 -18.94 22.47
N GLU A 385 -14.10 -18.96 23.80
CA GLU A 385 -14.84 -17.94 24.56
C GLU A 385 -14.26 -16.52 24.35
N MET A 386 -12.93 -16.38 24.26
CA MET A 386 -12.28 -15.11 23.95
C MET A 386 -12.75 -14.57 22.59
N VAL A 387 -12.74 -15.41 21.55
CA VAL A 387 -13.18 -15.04 20.19
C VAL A 387 -14.68 -14.71 20.17
N GLN A 388 -15.49 -15.52 20.86
CA GLN A 388 -16.93 -15.29 21.00
C GLN A 388 -17.21 -13.95 21.69
N THR A 389 -16.43 -13.58 22.71
CA THR A 389 -16.54 -12.30 23.43
C THR A 389 -16.18 -11.12 22.54
N LEU A 390 -15.11 -11.24 21.74
CA LEU A 390 -14.76 -10.21 20.75
C LEU A 390 -15.85 -10.04 19.69
N PHE A 391 -16.48 -11.13 19.25
CA PHE A 391 -17.59 -11.07 18.29
C PHE A 391 -18.87 -10.42 18.88
N LYS A 392 -19.08 -10.47 20.20
CA LYS A 392 -20.18 -9.76 20.89
C LYS A 392 -19.97 -8.25 20.95
N ASN A 393 -18.75 -7.76 20.70
CA ASN A 393 -18.43 -6.35 20.78
C ASN A 393 -19.31 -5.52 19.81
N PRO A 394 -19.85 -4.36 20.22
CA PRO A 394 -20.73 -3.56 19.35
C PRO A 394 -20.01 -2.92 18.15
N PHE A 395 -18.68 -2.77 18.19
CA PHE A 395 -17.92 -2.10 17.14
C PHE A 395 -17.71 -3.00 15.92
N PRO A 396 -18.15 -2.58 14.71
CA PRO A 396 -18.04 -3.41 13.50
C PRO A 396 -16.63 -3.88 13.17
N ASP A 397 -15.62 -3.03 13.38
CA ASP A 397 -14.23 -3.36 13.04
C ASP A 397 -13.68 -4.47 13.94
N ILE A 398 -14.00 -4.44 15.24
CA ILE A 398 -13.64 -5.51 16.18
C ILE A 398 -14.37 -6.81 15.83
N LYS A 399 -15.66 -6.72 15.47
CA LYS A 399 -16.41 -7.89 14.98
C LYS A 399 -15.74 -8.51 13.75
N MET A 400 -15.41 -7.70 12.74
CA MET A 400 -14.73 -8.19 11.54
C MET A 400 -13.37 -8.82 11.88
N ALA A 401 -12.57 -8.18 12.74
CA ALA A 401 -11.29 -8.74 13.19
C ALA A 401 -11.48 -10.08 13.93
N SER A 402 -12.49 -10.19 14.79
CA SER A 402 -12.80 -11.46 15.48
C SER A 402 -13.26 -12.57 14.54
N LEU A 403 -13.98 -12.24 13.47
CA LEU A 403 -14.39 -13.18 12.43
C LEU A 403 -13.19 -13.64 11.58
N LYS A 404 -12.25 -12.73 11.27
CA LYS A 404 -10.98 -13.09 10.62
C LYS A 404 -10.18 -14.04 11.51
N LEU A 405 -10.07 -13.76 12.81
CA LEU A 405 -9.41 -14.63 13.78
C LEU A 405 -10.09 -16.01 13.84
N LEU A 406 -11.43 -16.06 13.92
CA LEU A 406 -12.18 -17.32 13.88
C LEU A 406 -11.88 -18.08 12.59
N SER A 407 -11.87 -17.41 11.45
CA SER A 407 -11.54 -18.00 10.15
C SER A 407 -10.15 -18.65 10.15
N ALA A 408 -9.15 -17.99 10.71
CA ALA A 408 -7.79 -18.53 10.82
C ALA A 408 -7.72 -19.73 11.76
N ILE A 409 -8.40 -19.68 12.91
CA ILE A 409 -8.42 -20.77 13.89
C ILE A 409 -9.08 -22.03 13.30
N VAL A 410 -10.20 -21.89 12.60
CA VAL A 410 -10.98 -23.04 12.10
C VAL A 410 -10.37 -23.72 10.86
N ASP A 411 -9.29 -23.15 10.30
CA ASP A 411 -8.42 -23.87 9.37
C ASP A 411 -7.76 -25.08 10.04
N HIS A 412 -7.54 -25.00 11.35
CA HIS A 412 -6.96 -26.08 12.14
C HIS A 412 -8.03 -27.00 12.72
N ARG A 413 -7.74 -28.31 12.79
CA ARG A 413 -8.65 -29.30 13.38
C ARG A 413 -8.94 -29.02 14.86
N TRP A 414 -7.94 -28.58 15.62
CA TRP A 414 -8.13 -28.20 17.02
C TRP A 414 -9.11 -27.02 17.15
N GLY A 415 -9.02 -26.04 16.24
CA GLY A 415 -9.90 -24.88 16.24
C GLY A 415 -11.35 -25.23 15.93
N GLN A 416 -11.58 -26.16 15.00
CA GLN A 416 -12.91 -26.69 14.71
C GLN A 416 -13.51 -27.43 15.93
N GLN A 417 -12.69 -28.22 16.64
CA GLN A 417 -13.12 -28.89 17.88
C GLN A 417 -13.45 -27.87 18.98
N PHE A 418 -12.61 -26.86 19.16
CA PHE A 418 -12.82 -25.83 20.17
C PHE A 418 -14.07 -25.00 19.86
N PHE A 419 -14.32 -24.69 18.58
CA PHE A 419 -15.55 -24.04 18.14
C PHE A 419 -16.79 -24.83 18.58
N GLN A 420 -16.82 -26.14 18.34
CA GLN A 420 -17.94 -27.00 18.73
C GLN A 420 -18.09 -27.11 20.26
N ASN A 421 -16.99 -27.10 21.00
CA ASN A 421 -16.99 -27.15 22.46
C ASN A 421 -17.38 -25.82 23.12
N THR A 422 -17.41 -24.72 22.36
CA THR A 422 -17.74 -23.40 22.89
C THR A 422 -19.25 -23.24 23.01
N ALA A 423 -19.73 -23.12 24.25
CA ALA A 423 -21.15 -23.00 24.53
C ALA A 423 -21.80 -21.83 23.78
N CYS A 424 -22.94 -22.09 23.15
CA CYS A 424 -23.76 -21.11 22.43
C CYS A 424 -23.08 -20.40 21.24
N PHE A 425 -21.87 -20.81 20.81
CA PHE A 425 -21.15 -20.08 19.75
C PHE A 425 -21.82 -20.29 18.39
N THR A 426 -22.23 -21.51 18.08
CA THR A 426 -22.96 -21.85 16.85
C THR A 426 -24.25 -21.03 16.72
N GLU A 427 -25.08 -21.02 17.75
CA GLU A 427 -26.36 -20.29 17.79
C GLU A 427 -26.15 -18.79 17.64
N GLN A 428 -25.12 -18.26 18.30
CA GLN A 428 -24.77 -16.85 18.20
C GLN A 428 -24.30 -16.48 16.79
N LEU A 429 -23.51 -17.33 16.14
CA LEU A 429 -23.03 -17.11 14.78
C LEU A 429 -24.18 -17.16 13.75
N LEU A 430 -25.11 -18.11 13.93
CA LEU A 430 -26.31 -18.25 13.09
C LEU A 430 -27.33 -17.13 13.28
N SER A 431 -27.33 -16.46 14.44
CA SER A 431 -28.23 -15.34 14.72
C SER A 431 -28.03 -14.20 13.71
N ARG A 432 -29.11 -13.74 13.09
CA ARG A 432 -29.08 -12.61 12.12
C ARG A 432 -29.42 -11.25 12.75
N ARG A 433 -29.81 -11.23 14.04
CA ARG A 433 -30.47 -10.07 14.70
C ARG A 433 -29.63 -8.79 14.77
N LEU A 434 -28.31 -8.90 14.86
CA LEU A 434 -27.42 -7.75 15.11
C LEU A 434 -26.52 -7.39 13.91
N ASP A 435 -26.54 -8.19 12.85
CA ASP A 435 -25.58 -8.07 11.75
C ASP A 435 -26.17 -7.36 10.53
N THR A 436 -27.48 -7.16 10.48
CA THR A 436 -28.19 -6.47 9.39
C THR A 436 -27.90 -4.97 9.31
N LEU A 437 -27.21 -4.40 10.30
CA LEU A 437 -26.84 -2.99 10.36
C LEU A 437 -25.51 -2.68 9.66
N ASN A 438 -24.69 -3.71 9.35
CA ASN A 438 -23.42 -3.52 8.65
C ASN A 438 -23.20 -4.61 7.59
N VAL A 439 -23.20 -4.19 6.31
CA VAL A 439 -23.08 -5.08 5.15
C VAL A 439 -21.77 -5.89 5.17
N ASN A 440 -20.66 -5.27 5.56
CA ASN A 440 -19.35 -5.92 5.59
C ASN A 440 -19.32 -7.01 6.68
N VAL A 441 -19.84 -6.72 7.88
CA VAL A 441 -19.92 -7.72 8.97
C VAL A 441 -20.77 -8.92 8.54
N ALA A 442 -21.92 -8.67 7.91
CA ALA A 442 -22.80 -9.74 7.42
C ALA A 442 -22.11 -10.61 6.36
N GLN A 443 -21.40 -9.99 5.41
CA GLN A 443 -20.66 -10.71 4.37
C GLN A 443 -19.51 -11.54 4.96
N PHE A 444 -18.66 -10.94 5.79
CA PHE A 444 -17.56 -11.66 6.45
C PHE A 444 -18.06 -12.82 7.30
N LYS A 445 -19.14 -12.63 8.06
CA LYS A 445 -19.72 -13.70 8.87
C LYS A 445 -20.21 -14.84 8.00
N TYR A 446 -20.88 -14.53 6.89
CA TYR A 446 -21.31 -15.53 5.92
C TYR A 446 -20.13 -16.33 5.36
N ASP A 447 -19.03 -15.67 5.01
CA ASP A 447 -17.84 -16.36 4.48
C ASP A 447 -17.20 -17.31 5.52
N VAL A 448 -17.17 -16.91 6.79
CA VAL A 448 -16.72 -17.77 7.89
C VAL A 448 -17.67 -18.95 8.12
N ILE A 449 -18.98 -18.72 8.11
CA ILE A 449 -19.99 -19.80 8.23
C ILE A 449 -19.87 -20.77 7.05
N LYS A 450 -19.66 -20.26 5.83
CA LYS A 450 -19.45 -21.08 4.64
C LYS A 450 -18.22 -21.97 4.80
N LYS A 451 -17.12 -21.42 5.31
CA LYS A 451 -15.90 -22.18 5.62
C LYS A 451 -16.17 -23.27 6.66
N LEU A 452 -16.79 -22.92 7.78
CA LEU A 452 -17.19 -23.86 8.83
C LEU A 452 -18.09 -24.98 8.32
N SER A 453 -19.02 -24.68 7.40
CA SER A 453 -19.94 -25.67 6.82
C SER A 453 -19.25 -26.78 5.99
N LEU A 454 -17.98 -26.56 5.64
CA LEU A 454 -17.12 -27.49 4.91
C LEU A 454 -16.10 -28.20 5.82
N CYS A 455 -16.03 -27.83 7.10
CA CYS A 455 -15.09 -28.42 8.05
C CYS A 455 -15.45 -29.88 8.35
N PRO A 456 -14.49 -30.82 8.28
CA PRO A 456 -14.78 -32.25 8.40
C PRO A 456 -14.97 -32.75 9.83
N THR A 457 -14.61 -31.96 10.85
CA THR A 457 -14.62 -32.41 12.25
C THR A 457 -15.88 -32.02 13.02
N LEU A 458 -16.74 -31.19 12.45
CA LEU A 458 -17.96 -30.71 13.11
C LEU A 458 -19.04 -31.79 13.11
N GLU A 459 -19.85 -31.81 14.17
CA GLU A 459 -21.02 -32.68 14.24
C GLU A 459 -22.02 -32.44 13.10
N PRO A 460 -22.73 -33.49 12.63
CA PRO A 460 -23.65 -33.38 11.50
C PRO A 460 -24.73 -32.31 11.68
N PHE A 461 -25.33 -32.21 12.88
CA PHE A 461 -26.39 -31.22 13.11
C PHE A 461 -25.88 -29.78 13.05
N VAL A 462 -24.65 -29.52 13.54
CA VAL A 462 -23.99 -28.21 13.44
C VAL A 462 -23.74 -27.89 11.97
N THR A 463 -23.17 -28.86 11.25
CA THR A 463 -22.86 -28.75 9.82
C THR A 463 -24.11 -28.44 8.99
N ASP A 464 -25.21 -29.14 9.25
CA ASP A 464 -26.47 -28.95 8.52
C ASP A 464 -27.07 -27.57 8.79
N ALA A 465 -27.04 -27.10 10.05
CA ALA A 465 -27.50 -25.75 10.39
C ALA A 465 -26.67 -24.65 9.69
N LEU A 466 -25.33 -24.82 9.64
CA LEU A 466 -24.45 -23.91 8.91
C LEU A 466 -24.74 -23.93 7.40
N LYS A 467 -24.94 -25.11 6.79
CA LYS A 467 -25.29 -25.24 5.36
C LYS A 467 -26.64 -24.60 5.03
N GLN A 468 -27.63 -24.71 5.92
CA GLN A 468 -28.90 -24.01 5.76
C GLN A 468 -28.71 -22.49 5.76
N TYR A 469 -27.89 -21.95 6.67
CA TYR A 469 -27.54 -20.54 6.69
C TYR A 469 -26.89 -20.07 5.39
N VAL A 470 -25.93 -20.86 4.87
CA VAL A 470 -25.24 -20.59 3.60
C VAL A 470 -26.22 -20.59 2.43
N THR A 471 -27.12 -21.56 2.38
CA THR A 471 -28.12 -21.70 1.31
C THR A 471 -29.07 -20.50 1.27
N ALA A 472 -29.45 -19.97 2.43
CA ALA A 472 -30.31 -18.78 2.51
C ALA A 472 -29.59 -17.51 2.01
N GLY A 473 -28.26 -17.44 2.15
CA GLY A 473 -27.43 -16.31 1.71
C GLY A 473 -27.07 -15.33 2.83
N ALA A 474 -26.07 -14.49 2.57
CA ALA A 474 -25.51 -13.53 3.55
C ALA A 474 -26.56 -12.52 4.04
N PHE A 475 -27.41 -12.02 3.14
CA PHE A 475 -28.36 -10.95 3.42
C PHE A 475 -29.81 -11.42 3.58
N HIS A 476 -30.03 -12.72 3.76
CA HIS A 476 -31.37 -13.27 3.99
C HIS A 476 -32.02 -12.63 5.22
N ARG A 477 -33.28 -12.23 5.08
CA ARG A 477 -34.14 -11.76 6.17
C ARG A 477 -35.37 -12.65 6.20
N GLU A 478 -35.70 -13.17 7.38
CA GLU A 478 -36.98 -13.85 7.58
C GLU A 478 -38.11 -12.83 7.36
N ALA A 479 -39.10 -13.20 6.56
CA ALA A 479 -40.29 -12.39 6.38
C ALA A 479 -41.09 -12.42 7.70
N HIS A 480 -40.97 -11.39 8.52
CA HIS A 480 -41.90 -11.20 9.62
C HIS A 480 -43.26 -10.85 9.03
N VAL A 481 -44.17 -11.84 9.01
CA VAL A 481 -45.59 -11.59 8.79
C VAL A 481 -46.11 -10.96 10.09
N GLU A 482 -46.24 -9.64 10.12
CA GLU A 482 -47.06 -8.98 11.14
C GLU A 482 -48.50 -9.42 10.93
N VAL A 483 -48.97 -10.37 11.74
CA VAL A 483 -50.40 -10.67 11.83
C VAL A 483 -51.04 -9.49 12.55
N VAL A 484 -51.64 -8.58 11.79
CA VAL A 484 -52.59 -7.59 12.32
C VAL A 484 -53.75 -8.39 12.87
N ILE A 485 -53.80 -8.54 14.20
CA ILE A 485 -55.01 -9.00 14.87
C ILE A 485 -55.96 -7.80 14.85
N GLU A 486 -56.82 -7.73 13.83
CA GLU A 486 -58.03 -6.91 13.93
C GLU A 486 -58.87 -7.50 15.07
N GLY A 487 -58.79 -6.85 16.24
CA GLY A 487 -59.67 -7.13 17.36
C GLY A 487 -61.12 -6.94 16.92
N GLY A 488 -61.88 -8.03 17.00
CA GLY A 488 -63.29 -8.10 16.64
C GLY A 488 -64.17 -7.17 17.47
N GLN A 489 -65.31 -6.84 16.86
CA GLN A 489 -66.43 -6.03 17.36
C GLN A 489 -67.02 -6.55 18.68
#